data_AF-A0A2E0JI03-F1
#
_entry.id   AF-A0A2E0JI03-F1
#
_cell.length_a   1.000
_cell.length_b   1.000
_cell.length_c   1.000
_cell.angle_alpha   90.00
_cell.angle_beta   90.00
_cell.angle_gamma   90.00
#
_symmetry.space_group_name_H-M   'P 1'
#
loop_
_entity.id
_entity.type
_entity.pdbx_description
1 polymer ?
#
loop_
_entity_poly.entity_id
_entity_poly.type
_entity_poly.pdbx_seq_one_letter_code
_entity_poly.pdbx_strand_id
1 'polypeptide(L)'
;MKVATGFYALAALLGLFGLGFLVLAGFIAASRQWGVIEASLGFGIAFMVMAIIVLVGLKVWSRIQARRARRRRVADAGVLAGTAALTLLPSVLARTGRLGTVALPVLAVLGYAIYRENSGQDPDDR
;
A
#
# COMPACT_ATOMS: atom_id res chain seq x y z
N MET A 1 -19.76 -3.89 -17.77
CA MET A 1 -18.36 -3.45 -17.56
C MET A 1 -17.37 -3.92 -18.65
N LYS A 2 -17.48 -5.13 -19.22
CA LYS A 2 -16.55 -5.66 -20.25
C LYS A 2 -16.35 -4.77 -21.49
N VAL A 3 -17.42 -4.14 -21.98
CA VAL A 3 -17.37 -3.27 -23.17
C VAL A 3 -16.49 -2.02 -22.91
N ALA A 4 -16.61 -1.40 -21.72
CA ALA A 4 -15.80 -0.24 -21.35
C ALA A 4 -14.30 -0.59 -21.29
N THR A 5 -13.94 -1.76 -20.75
CA THR A 5 -12.55 -2.23 -20.71
C THR A 5 -11.94 -2.39 -22.10
N GLY A 6 -12.72 -2.87 -23.08
CA GLY A 6 -12.27 -2.99 -24.48
C GLY A 6 -11.96 -1.63 -25.11
N PHE A 7 -12.85 -0.64 -24.92
CA PHE A 7 -12.62 0.72 -25.42
C PHE A 7 -11.39 1.39 -24.76
N TYR A 8 -11.18 1.21 -23.46
CA TYR A 8 -9.98 1.73 -22.80
C TYR A 8 -8.70 1.07 -23.30
N ALA A 9 -8.70 -0.24 -23.51
CA ALA A 9 -7.54 -0.94 -24.08
C ALA A 9 -7.23 -0.46 -25.50
N LEU A 10 -8.26 -0.30 -26.34
CA LEU A 10 -8.10 0.22 -27.69
C LEU A 10 -7.61 1.67 -27.69
N ALA A 11 -8.19 2.53 -26.85
CA ALA A 11 -7.75 3.92 -26.71
C ALA A 11 -6.30 4.02 -26.22
N ALA A 12 -5.89 3.17 -25.27
CA ALA A 12 -4.52 3.10 -24.80
C ALA A 12 -3.56 2.65 -25.92
N LEU A 13 -3.97 1.67 -26.72
CA LEU A 13 -3.19 1.18 -27.86
C LEU A 13 -3.02 2.26 -28.94
N LEU A 14 -4.11 2.91 -29.35
CA LEU A 14 -4.08 4.01 -30.31
C LEU A 14 -3.27 5.20 -29.77
N GLY A 15 -3.42 5.51 -28.48
CA GLY A 15 -2.65 6.53 -27.80
C GLY A 15 -1.15 6.22 -27.83
N LEU A 16 -0.76 4.96 -27.59
CA LEU A 16 0.64 4.53 -27.65
C LEU A 16 1.23 4.71 -29.06
N PHE A 17 0.50 4.30 -30.10
CA PHE A 17 0.94 4.50 -31.49
C PHE A 17 1.04 6.00 -31.83
N GLY A 18 0.04 6.80 -31.47
CA GLY A 18 0.05 8.24 -31.69
C GLY A 18 1.24 8.91 -31.02
N LEU A 19 1.52 8.58 -29.76
CA LEU A 19 2.66 9.13 -29.03
C LEU A 19 4.00 8.77 -29.70
N GLY A 20 4.15 7.52 -30.15
CA GLY A 20 5.33 7.08 -30.91
C GLY A 20 5.52 7.88 -32.19
N PHE A 21 4.46 8.07 -32.97
CA PHE A 21 4.50 8.88 -34.19
C PHE A 21 4.84 10.34 -33.93
N LEU A 22 4.29 10.96 -32.87
CA LEU A 22 4.60 12.34 -32.49
C LEU A 22 6.08 12.51 -32.14
N VAL A 23 6.64 11.56 -31.39
CA VAL A 23 8.07 11.56 -31.03
C VAL A 23 8.93 11.45 -32.29
N LEU A 24 8.60 10.52 -33.20
CA LEU A 24 9.32 10.37 -34.47
C LEU A 24 9.21 11.63 -35.34
N ALA A 25 8.02 12.23 -35.45
CA ALA A 25 7.80 13.46 -36.20
C ALA A 25 8.62 14.62 -35.63
N GLY A 26 8.63 14.76 -34.30
CA GLY A 26 9.47 15.74 -33.60
C GLY A 26 10.95 15.51 -33.84
N PHE A 27 11.41 14.25 -33.80
CA PHE A 27 12.79 13.89 -34.12
C PHE A 27 13.17 14.23 -35.56
N ILE A 28 12.33 13.90 -36.55
CA ILE A 28 12.58 14.22 -37.96
C ILE A 28 12.59 15.73 -38.18
N ALA A 29 11.70 16.48 -37.52
CA ALA A 29 11.68 17.94 -37.60
C ALA A 29 12.94 18.56 -37.00
N ALA A 30 13.38 18.08 -35.83
CA ALA A 30 14.59 18.53 -35.17
C ALA A 30 15.85 18.17 -35.98
N SER A 31 15.90 16.95 -36.53
CA SER A 31 17.07 16.49 -37.29
C SER A 31 17.28 17.26 -38.58
N ARG A 32 16.21 17.81 -39.19
CA ARG A 32 16.31 18.73 -40.33
C ARG A 32 16.95 20.06 -39.98
N GLN A 33 16.82 20.55 -38.75
CA GLN A 33 17.33 21.86 -38.33
C GLN A 33 18.71 21.77 -37.69
N TRP A 34 18.94 20.75 -36.85
CA TRP A 34 20.13 20.66 -36.00
C TRP A 34 21.06 19.51 -36.35
N GLY A 35 20.64 18.61 -37.25
CA GLY A 35 21.39 17.39 -37.55
C GLY A 35 20.86 16.18 -36.79
N VAL A 36 21.14 15.00 -37.35
CA VAL A 36 20.62 13.72 -36.83
C VAL A 36 21.24 13.41 -35.46
N ILE A 37 22.53 13.72 -35.26
CA ILE A 37 23.25 13.37 -34.02
C ILE A 37 22.74 14.22 -32.86
N GLU A 38 22.63 15.54 -33.06
CA GLU A 38 22.17 16.52 -32.08
C GLU A 38 20.73 16.24 -31.66
N ALA A 39 19.84 15.97 -32.64
CA ALA A 39 18.46 15.60 -32.36
C ALA A 39 18.36 14.28 -31.57
N SER A 40 19.22 13.29 -31.89
CA SER A 40 19.24 12.00 -31.21
C SER A 40 19.65 12.16 -29.76
N LEU A 41 20.69 12.96 -29.51
CA LEU A 41 21.19 13.25 -28.17
C LEU A 41 20.15 14.01 -27.34
N GLY A 42 19.52 15.02 -27.94
CA GLY A 42 18.47 15.81 -27.28
C GLY A 42 17.27 14.97 -26.86
N PHE A 43 16.71 14.17 -27.78
CA PHE A 43 15.59 13.28 -27.45
C PHE A 43 15.99 12.19 -26.46
N GLY A 44 17.19 11.62 -26.59
CA GLY A 44 17.72 10.62 -25.64
C GLY A 44 17.83 11.16 -24.21
N ILE A 45 18.42 12.35 -24.05
CA ILE A 45 18.54 13.01 -22.75
C ILE A 45 17.15 13.37 -22.20
N ALA A 46 16.26 13.91 -23.02
CA ALA A 46 14.90 14.25 -22.61
C ALA A 46 14.13 13.01 -22.08
N PHE A 47 14.21 11.88 -22.78
CA PHE A 47 13.60 10.63 -22.33
C PHE A 47 14.26 10.08 -21.07
N MET A 48 15.57 10.19 -20.94
CA MET A 48 16.28 9.76 -19.73
C MET A 48 15.82 10.56 -18.50
N VAL A 49 15.75 11.89 -18.62
CA VAL A 49 15.22 12.77 -17.56
C VAL A 49 13.78 12.39 -17.22
N MET A 50 12.93 12.19 -18.22
CA MET A 50 11.54 11.77 -18.01
C MET A 50 11.46 10.42 -17.29
N ALA A 51 12.29 9.45 -17.65
CA ALA A 51 12.35 8.14 -17.00
C ALA A 51 12.75 8.25 -15.52
N ILE A 52 13.74 9.08 -15.20
CA ILE A 52 14.15 9.35 -13.80
C ILE A 52 12.99 9.95 -13.02
N ILE A 53 12.27 10.94 -13.58
CA ILE A 53 11.11 11.56 -12.93
C ILE A 53 10.04 10.50 -12.64
N VAL A 54 9.72 9.65 -13.60
CA VAL A 54 8.73 8.57 -13.44
C VAL A 54 9.16 7.58 -12.36
N LEU A 55 10.43 7.15 -12.34
CA LEU A 55 10.95 6.22 -11.35
C LEU A 55 10.95 6.81 -9.93
N VAL A 56 11.34 8.08 -9.80
CA VAL A 56 11.28 8.81 -8.52
C VAL A 56 9.84 8.90 -8.03
N GLY A 57 8.91 9.26 -8.93
CA GLY A 57 7.48 9.29 -8.63
C GLY A 57 6.96 7.93 -8.15
N LEU A 58 7.28 6.85 -8.86
CA LEU A 58 6.90 5.49 -8.49
C LEU A 58 7.48 5.08 -7.13
N LYS A 59 8.72 5.45 -6.83
CA LYS A 59 9.37 5.19 -5.54
C LYS A 59 8.68 5.93 -4.39
N VAL A 60 8.25 7.16 -4.61
CA VAL A 60 7.48 7.93 -3.61
C VAL A 60 6.11 7.28 -3.39
N TRP A 61 5.41 6.96 -4.48
CA TRP A 61 4.07 6.38 -4.42
C TRP A 61 4.05 5.00 -3.76
N SER A 62 4.98 4.12 -4.13
CA SER A 62 5.13 2.80 -3.52
C SER A 62 5.43 2.87 -2.02
N ARG A 63 6.23 3.84 -1.57
CA ARG A 63 6.47 4.08 -0.13
C ARG A 63 5.21 4.52 0.60
N ILE A 64 4.41 5.41 0.01
CA ILE A 64 3.13 5.86 0.59
C ILE A 64 2.15 4.69 0.67
N GLN A 65 2.04 3.89 -0.39
CA GLN A 65 1.14 2.74 -0.44
C GLN A 65 1.56 1.63 0.54
N ALA A 66 2.87 1.37 0.68
CA ALA A 66 3.39 0.43 1.66
C ALA A 66 3.06 0.87 3.10
N ARG A 67 3.16 2.18 3.40
CA ARG A 67 2.75 2.73 4.71
C ARG A 67 1.26 2.55 4.95
N ARG A 68 0.41 2.79 3.95
CA ARG A 68 -1.05 2.57 4.03
C ARG A 68 -1.40 1.09 4.21
N ALA A 69 -0.74 0.19 3.47
CA ALA A 69 -0.93 -1.25 3.60
C ALA A 69 -0.52 -1.75 5.00
N ARG A 70 0.58 -1.24 5.56
CA ARG A 70 1.02 -1.58 6.93
C ARG A 70 0.01 -1.12 7.99
N ARG A 71 -0.56 0.09 7.85
CA ARG A 71 -1.59 0.59 8.77
C ARG A 71 -2.86 -0.27 8.77
N ARG A 72 -3.31 -0.74 7.59
CA ARG A 72 -4.47 -1.64 7.49
C ARG A 72 -4.21 -3.00 8.14
N ARG A 73 -3.04 -3.59 7.92
CA ARG A 73 -2.68 -4.89 8.52
C ARG A 73 -2.66 -4.87 10.05
N VAL A 74 -2.24 -3.77 10.68
CA VAL A 74 -2.22 -3.65 12.15
C VAL A 74 -3.64 -3.53 12.70
N ALA A 75 -4.53 -2.79 12.02
CA ALA A 75 -5.93 -2.67 12.43
C ALA A 75 -6.67 -4.02 12.31
N ASP A 76 -6.47 -4.73 11.19
CA ASP A 76 -7.12 -6.04 10.97
C ASP A 76 -6.58 -7.11 11.94
N ALA A 77 -5.30 -7.07 12.29
CA ALA A 77 -4.71 -8.01 13.26
C ALA A 77 -5.34 -7.88 14.66
N GLY A 78 -5.64 -6.66 15.11
CA GLY A 78 -6.32 -6.45 16.39
C GLY A 78 -7.75 -6.98 16.39
N VAL A 79 -8.49 -6.76 15.30
CA VAL A 79 -9.86 -7.27 15.14
C VAL A 79 -9.86 -8.79 15.09
N LEU A 80 -8.97 -9.40 14.30
CA LEU A 80 -8.83 -10.85 14.18
C LEU A 80 -8.39 -11.51 15.49
N ALA A 81 -7.46 -10.89 16.24
CA ALA A 81 -7.06 -11.38 17.55
C ALA A 81 -8.22 -11.33 18.56
N GLY A 82 -8.99 -10.23 18.57
CA GLY A 82 -10.18 -10.11 19.40
C GLY A 82 -11.27 -11.13 19.04
N THR A 83 -11.53 -11.33 17.74
CA THR A 83 -12.51 -12.35 17.30
C THR A 83 -12.04 -13.77 17.59
N ALA A 84 -10.76 -14.07 17.40
CA ALA A 84 -10.20 -15.38 17.76
C ALA A 84 -10.30 -15.64 19.26
N ALA A 85 -9.95 -14.65 20.09
CA ALA A 85 -10.10 -14.74 21.54
C ALA A 85 -11.56 -14.98 21.94
N LEU A 86 -12.51 -14.21 21.39
CA LEU A 86 -13.94 -14.37 21.68
C LEU A 86 -14.52 -15.70 21.17
N THR A 87 -14.04 -16.20 20.03
CA THR A 87 -14.49 -17.48 19.47
C THR A 87 -13.97 -18.67 20.28
N LEU A 88 -12.74 -18.57 20.79
CA LEU A 88 -12.14 -19.59 21.66
C LEU A 88 -12.58 -19.48 23.12
N LEU A 89 -13.08 -18.31 23.54
CA LEU A 89 -13.55 -18.06 24.90
C LEU A 89 -14.53 -19.14 25.41
N PRO A 90 -15.63 -19.48 24.71
CA PRO A 90 -16.60 -20.45 25.22
C PRO A 90 -16.04 -21.87 25.26
N SER A 91 -15.17 -22.27 24.32
CA SER A 91 -14.58 -23.61 24.31
C SER A 91 -13.53 -23.79 25.40
N VAL A 92 -12.78 -22.74 25.72
CA VAL A 92 -11.88 -22.71 26.88
C VAL A 92 -12.69 -22.71 28.18
N LEU A 93 -13.74 -21.89 28.28
CA LEU A 93 -14.61 -21.83 29.47
C LEU A 93 -15.28 -23.17 29.77
N ALA A 94 -15.83 -23.82 28.74
CA ALA A 94 -16.50 -25.12 28.85
C ALA A 94 -15.55 -26.25 29.26
N ARG A 95 -14.29 -26.21 28.78
CA ARG A 95 -13.28 -27.23 29.13
C ARG A 95 -12.78 -27.09 30.58
N THR A 96 -13.02 -25.96 31.22
CA THR A 96 -12.54 -25.68 32.58
C THR A 96 -13.55 -26.08 33.67
N GLY A 97 -14.67 -26.75 33.37
CA GLY A 97 -15.83 -26.94 34.27
C GLY A 97 -15.61 -27.40 35.73
N ARG A 98 -14.49 -28.03 36.11
CA ARG A 98 -14.13 -28.33 37.54
C ARG A 98 -12.99 -27.48 38.12
N LEU A 99 -12.19 -26.82 37.27
CA LEU A 99 -11.07 -25.94 37.67
C LEU A 99 -11.41 -24.44 37.47
N GLY A 100 -12.48 -24.15 36.74
CA GLY A 100 -12.86 -22.82 36.28
C GLY A 100 -13.51 -21.98 37.38
N THR A 101 -14.11 -22.60 38.38
CA THR A 101 -14.66 -21.88 39.55
C THR A 101 -13.59 -21.14 40.36
N VAL A 102 -12.32 -21.58 40.30
CA VAL A 102 -11.18 -20.90 40.96
C VAL A 102 -10.27 -20.20 39.95
N ALA A 103 -10.02 -20.80 38.78
CA ALA A 103 -9.14 -20.21 37.78
C ALA A 103 -9.72 -18.94 37.12
N LEU A 104 -11.05 -18.88 36.94
CA LEU A 104 -11.71 -17.75 36.29
C LEU A 104 -11.56 -16.43 37.08
N PRO A 105 -11.83 -16.37 38.40
CA PRO A 105 -11.60 -15.14 39.16
C PRO A 105 -10.12 -14.75 39.23
N VAL A 106 -9.18 -15.70 39.31
CA VAL A 106 -7.74 -15.41 39.32
C VAL A 106 -7.28 -14.80 37.99
N LEU A 107 -7.72 -15.37 36.87
CA LEU A 107 -7.44 -14.83 35.54
C LEU A 107 -8.11 -13.46 35.30
N ALA A 108 -9.32 -13.25 35.85
CA ALA A 108 -9.99 -11.95 35.79
C ALA A 108 -9.21 -10.87 36.54
N VAL A 109 -8.69 -11.17 37.74
CA VAL A 109 -7.87 -10.24 38.52
C VAL A 109 -6.54 -9.96 37.81
N LEU A 110 -5.88 -10.98 37.27
CA LEU A 110 -4.63 -10.82 36.50
C LEU A 110 -4.84 -9.98 35.24
N GLY A 111 -5.90 -10.27 34.47
CA GLY A 111 -6.25 -9.50 33.27
C GLY A 111 -6.56 -8.03 33.60
N TYR A 112 -7.27 -7.79 34.70
CA TYR A 112 -7.58 -6.43 35.17
C TYR A 112 -6.33 -5.67 35.63
N ALA A 113 -5.42 -6.32 36.35
CA ALA A 113 -4.16 -5.70 36.79
C ALA A 113 -3.28 -5.28 35.60
N ILE A 114 -3.12 -6.15 34.60
CA ILE A 114 -2.36 -5.85 33.38
C ILE A 114 -3.04 -4.73 32.57
N TYR A 115 -4.37 -4.74 32.48
CA TYR A 115 -5.11 -3.68 31.80
C TYR A 115 -4.90 -2.32 32.50
N ARG A 116 -5.00 -2.27 33.83
CA ARG A 116 -4.72 -1.07 34.65
C ARG A 116 -3.30 -0.54 34.41
N GLU A 117 -2.32 -1.42 34.33
CA GLU A 117 -0.91 -1.04 34.20
C GLU A 117 -0.61 -0.46 32.82
N ASN A 118 -1.27 -0.95 31.76
CA ASN A 118 -1.16 -0.41 30.41
C ASN A 118 -2.04 0.82 30.14
N SER A 119 -3.17 0.97 30.84
CA SER A 119 -4.06 2.15 30.70
C SER A 119 -3.67 3.32 31.61
N GLY A 120 -2.72 3.11 32.54
CA GLY A 120 -2.19 4.15 33.42
C GLY A 120 -0.96 4.91 32.88
N GLN A 121 -0.41 4.55 31.73
CA GLN A 121 0.61 5.36 31.03
C GLN A 121 -0.07 6.30 30.04
N ASP A 122 -0.74 7.33 30.57
CA ASP A 122 -1.04 8.53 29.80
C ASP A 122 0.20 9.45 29.87
N PRO A 123 0.84 9.79 28.73
CA PRO A 123 1.94 10.73 28.67
C PRO A 123 1.38 12.15 28.70
N ASP A 124 0.98 12.64 29.88
CA ASP A 124 0.72 14.06 30.09
C ASP A 124 1.02 14.45 31.54
N ASP A 125 2.32 14.51 31.84
CA ASP A 125 2.85 15.29 32.97
C ASP A 125 4.32 15.64 32.67
N ARG A 126 4.52 16.68 31.83
CA ARG A 126 5.54 17.76 31.90
C ARG A 126 5.76 18.49 30.57
#